data_AF-A0A935ZGH4-F1
#
_entry.id   AF-A0A935ZGH4-F1
#
_cell.length_a   1.000
_cell.length_b   1.000
_cell.length_c   1.000
_cell.angle_alpha   90.00
_cell.angle_beta   90.00
_cell.angle_gamma   90.00
#
_symmetry.space_group_name_H-M   'P 1'
#
loop_
_entity.id
_entity.type
_entity.pdbx_description
1 polymer ?
#
loop_
_entity_poly.entity_id
_entity_poly.type
_entity_poly.pdbx_seq_one_letter_code
_entity_poly.pdbx_strand_id
1 'polypeptide(L)'
;MAETVGSLIDKLTIIELRRFHTEQAMCNPLAAPELRHTAALRLRVIDEQRDDLCVELDATWRAIVERGKVPKVYRQFKLYNDPAMRSASGRGK
;
A
#
# COMPACT_ATOMS: atom_id res chain seq x y z
N MET A 1 17.79 7.48 -0.15
CA MET A 1 17.45 6.23 0.57
C MET A 1 17.00 5.23 -0.46
N ALA A 2 17.50 3.99 -0.44
CA ALA A 2 16.99 2.95 -1.33
C ALA A 2 15.61 2.49 -0.83
N GLU A 3 14.66 2.34 -1.73
CA GLU A 3 13.34 1.79 -1.42
C GLU A 3 13.47 0.33 -0.96
N THR A 4 12.58 -0.09 -0.05
CA THR A 4 12.48 -1.49 0.37
C THR A 4 11.26 -2.14 -0.28
N VAL A 5 11.25 -3.48 -0.37
CA VAL A 5 10.08 -4.24 -0.85
C VAL A 5 8.80 -3.84 -0.10
N GLY A 6 8.88 -3.64 1.22
CA GLY A 6 7.74 -3.19 2.01
C GLY A 6 7.26 -1.79 1.62
N SER A 7 8.18 -0.84 1.48
CA SER A 7 7.86 0.53 1.04
C SER A 7 7.21 0.56 -0.35
N LEU A 8 7.68 -0.28 -1.29
CA LEU A 8 7.10 -0.40 -2.63
C LEU A 8 5.68 -0.99 -2.58
N ILE A 9 5.43 -2.00 -1.75
CA ILE A 9 4.08 -2.56 -1.54
C ILE A 9 3.13 -1.53 -0.92
N ASP A 10 3.59 -0.74 0.05
CA ASP A 10 2.79 0.32 0.66
C ASP A 10 2.39 1.37 -0.38
N LYS A 11 3.34 1.81 -1.22
CA LYS A 11 3.09 2.75 -2.32
C LYS A 11 2.12 2.17 -3.36
N LEU A 12 2.33 0.92 -3.78
CA LEU A 12 1.42 0.22 -4.70
C LEU A 12 0.01 0.16 -4.13
N THR A 13 -0.14 -0.17 -2.85
CA THR A 13 -1.45 -0.21 -2.18
C THR A 13 -2.16 1.14 -2.23
N ILE A 14 -1.43 2.23 -1.98
CA ILE A 14 -1.98 3.59 -2.08
C ILE A 14 -2.37 3.94 -3.52
N ILE A 15 -1.53 3.56 -4.50
CA ILE A 15 -1.80 3.79 -5.92
C ILE A 15 -3.05 3.03 -6.37
N GLU A 16 -3.21 1.75 -5.99
CA GLU A 16 -4.37 0.94 -6.34
C GLU A 16 -5.68 1.53 -5.76
N LEU A 17 -5.65 2.03 -4.52
CA LEU A 17 -6.79 2.73 -3.93
C LEU A 17 -7.15 4.00 -4.71
N ARG A 18 -6.16 4.79 -5.11
CA ARG A 18 -6.38 6.00 -5.93
C ARG A 18 -6.92 5.64 -7.31
N ARG A 19 -6.38 4.59 -7.93
CA ARG A 19 -6.80 4.05 -9.22
C ARG A 19 -8.28 3.68 -9.17
N PHE A 20 -8.67 2.86 -8.19
CA PHE A 20 -10.06 2.44 -7.97
C PHE A 20 -11.04 3.61 -7.87
N HIS A 21 -10.75 4.60 -7.01
CA HIS A 21 -11.64 5.76 -6.87
C HIS A 21 -11.66 6.67 -8.10
N THR A 22 -10.55 6.75 -8.83
CA THR A 22 -10.48 7.52 -10.08
C THR A 22 -11.28 6.84 -11.18
N GLU A 23 -11.24 5.51 -11.28
CA GLU A 23 -12.09 4.73 -12.18
C GLU A 23 -13.58 4.91 -11.85
N GLN A 24 -13.95 4.87 -10.57
CA GLN A 24 -15.33 5.14 -10.15
C GLN A 24 -15.80 6.54 -10.58
N ALA A 25 -14.96 7.56 -10.39
CA ALA A 25 -15.28 8.94 -10.79
C ALA A 25 -15.40 9.09 -12.32
N MET A 26 -14.53 8.41 -13.07
CA MET A 26 -14.56 8.39 -14.54
C MET A 26 -15.84 7.72 -15.07
N CYS A 27 -16.25 6.60 -14.46
CA CYS A 27 -17.38 5.79 -14.90
C CYS A 27 -18.74 6.26 -14.34
N ASN A 28 -18.78 7.23 -13.41
CA ASN A 28 -20.01 7.70 -12.81
C ASN A 28 -20.88 8.47 -13.84
N PRO A 29 -22.04 7.96 -14.27
CA PRO A 29 -22.88 8.63 -15.26
C PRO A 29 -23.52 9.93 -14.75
N LEU A 30 -23.58 10.14 -13.44
CA LEU A 30 -24.11 11.34 -12.81
C LEU A 30 -23.05 12.44 -12.61
N ALA A 31 -21.78 12.16 -12.89
CA ALA A 31 -20.70 13.13 -12.79
C ALA A 31 -20.69 14.10 -13.98
N ALA A 32 -20.27 15.34 -13.72
CA ALA A 32 -20.08 16.33 -14.77
C ALA A 32 -19.11 15.81 -15.87
N PRO A 33 -19.35 16.08 -17.16
CA PRO A 33 -18.47 15.64 -18.25
C PRO A 33 -16.99 16.01 -18.05
N GLU A 34 -16.73 17.20 -17.53
CA GLU A 34 -15.38 17.72 -17.26
C GLU A 34 -14.68 16.93 -16.15
N LEU A 35 -15.43 16.52 -15.13
CA LEU A 35 -14.91 15.69 -14.04
C LEU A 35 -14.54 14.30 -14.55
N ARG A 36 -15.39 13.68 -15.39
CA ARG A 36 -15.09 12.38 -16.01
C ARG A 36 -13.87 12.45 -16.92
N HIS A 37 -13.75 13.51 -17.71
CA HIS A 37 -12.59 13.74 -18.57
C HIS A 37 -11.31 13.91 -17.76
N THR A 38 -11.35 14.71 -16.70
CA THR A 38 -10.22 14.91 -15.78
C THR A 38 -9.82 13.61 -15.08
N ALA A 39 -10.81 12.81 -14.65
CA ALA A 39 -10.56 11.50 -14.06
C ALA A 39 -9.88 10.54 -15.05
N ALA A 40 -10.31 10.51 -16.31
CA ALA A 40 -9.68 9.70 -17.34
C ALA A 40 -8.20 10.08 -17.59
N LEU A 41 -7.90 11.39 -17.62
CA LEU A 41 -6.51 11.85 -17.76
C LEU A 41 -5.66 11.48 -16.54
N ARG A 42 -6.20 11.65 -15.34
CA ARG A 42 -5.51 11.27 -14.08
C ARG A 42 -5.28 9.77 -14.00
N LEU A 43 -6.24 8.96 -14.45
CA LEU A 43 -6.14 7.51 -14.43
C LEU A 43 -4.92 7.03 -15.22
N ARG A 44 -4.67 7.62 -16.40
CA ARG A 44 -3.47 7.29 -17.22
C ARG A 44 -2.16 7.52 -16.47
N VAL A 45 -2.05 8.64 -15.75
CA VAL A 45 -0.86 8.96 -14.95
C VAL A 45 -0.72 8.00 -13.77
N ILE A 46 -1.84 7.63 -13.13
CA ILE A 46 -1.84 6.65 -12.03
C ILE A 46 -1.42 5.27 -12.53
N ASP A 47 -1.90 4.85 -13.71
CA ASP A 47 -1.53 3.58 -14.34
C ASP A 47 -0.03 3.54 -14.69
N GLU A 48 0.52 4.62 -15.24
CA GLU A 48 1.97 4.75 -15.49
C GLU A 48 2.79 4.62 -14.20
N GLN A 49 2.40 5.35 -13.15
CA GLN A 49 3.07 5.27 -11.85
C GLN A 49 2.97 3.88 -11.21
N ARG A 50 1.83 3.20 -11.38
CA ARG A 50 1.63 1.82 -10.92
C ARG A 50 2.62 0.88 -11.61
N ASP A 51 2.72 0.97 -12.93
CA ASP A 51 3.56 0.10 -13.73
C ASP A 51 5.05 0.33 -13.42
N ASP A 52 5.47 1.58 -13.24
CA ASP A 52 6.82 1.93 -12.79
C ASP A 52 7.15 1.30 -11.42
N LEU A 53 6.22 1.38 -10.45
CA LEU A 53 6.40 0.75 -9.15
C LEU A 53 6.45 -0.78 -9.23
N CYS A 54 5.68 -1.40 -10.12
CA CYS A 54 5.76 -2.84 -10.37
C CYS A 54 7.13 -3.24 -10.92
N VAL A 55 7.67 -2.48 -11.88
CA VAL A 55 9.02 -2.70 -12.44
C VAL A 55 10.09 -2.54 -11.35
N GLU A 56 9.98 -1.51 -10.52
CA GLU A 56 10.92 -1.28 -9.41
C GLU A 56 10.85 -2.39 -8.36
N LEU A 57 9.65 -2.88 -8.03
CA LEU A 57 9.43 -3.98 -7.11
C LEU A 57 10.09 -5.26 -7.64
N ASP A 58 9.87 -5.61 -8.91
CA ASP A 58 10.46 -6.78 -9.53
C ASP A 58 11.99 -6.71 -9.55
N ALA A 59 12.55 -5.56 -9.93
CA ALA A 59 14.00 -5.35 -9.93
C ALA A 59 14.59 -5.47 -8.52
N THR A 60 13.93 -4.87 -7.53
CA THR A 60 14.35 -4.90 -6.13
C THR A 60 14.28 -6.31 -5.56
N TRP A 61 13.20 -7.04 -5.85
CA TRP A 61 13.03 -8.43 -5.42
C TRP A 61 14.09 -9.34 -6.01
N ARG A 62 14.35 -9.26 -7.33
CA ARG A 62 15.39 -10.03 -8.00
C ARG A 62 16.77 -9.76 -7.40
N ALA A 63 17.11 -8.51 -7.16
CA ALA A 63 18.39 -8.14 -6.54
C ALA A 63 18.56 -8.71 -5.12
N ILE A 64 17.47 -8.87 -4.36
CA ILE A 64 17.50 -9.50 -3.02
C ILE A 64 17.74 -11.01 -3.14
N VAL A 65 17.01 -11.66 -4.04
CA VAL A 65 17.09 -13.12 -4.29
C VAL A 65 18.48 -13.49 -4.81
N GLU A 66 19.00 -12.76 -5.80
CA GLU A 66 20.33 -13.00 -6.38
C GLU A 66 21.46 -12.84 -5.35
N ARG A 67 21.31 -11.90 -4.42
CA ARG A 67 22.28 -11.68 -3.34
C ARG A 67 22.14 -12.66 -2.18
N GLY A 68 21.17 -13.58 -2.23
CA GLY A 68 20.89 -14.55 -1.16
C GLY A 68 20.51 -13.93 0.18
N LYS A 69 20.11 -12.65 0.19
CA LYS A 69 19.76 -11.94 1.43
C LYS A 69 18.33 -12.27 1.82
N VAL A 70 18.16 -13.04 2.89
CA VAL A 70 16.84 -13.23 3.51
C VAL A 70 16.55 -12.03 4.42
N PRO A 71 15.50 -11.23 4.17
CA PRO A 71 15.13 -10.14 5.07
C PRO A 71 14.81 -10.70 6.46
N LYS A 72 15.31 -10.04 7.50
CA LYS A 72 15.00 -10.44 8.88
C LYS A 72 13.54 -10.12 9.17
N VAL A 73 12.76 -11.14 9.54
CA VAL A 73 11.37 -10.97 9.96
C VAL A 73 11.34 -10.53 11.41
N TYR A 74 10.82 -9.33 11.67
CA TYR A 74 10.59 -8.81 13.00
C TYR A 74 9.14 -9.06 13.41
N ARG A 75 8.94 -9.71 14.56
CA ARG A 75 7.60 -9.92 15.13
C ARG A 75 7.26 -8.77 16.06
N GLN A 76 6.09 -8.18 15.89
CA GLN A 76 5.56 -7.21 16.84
C GLN A 76 4.95 -7.97 18.03
N PHE A 77 5.49 -7.74 19.23
CA PHE A 77 4.91 -8.24 20.47
C PHE A 77 4.07 -7.12 21.10
N LYS A 78 2.78 -7.38 21.31
CA LYS A 78 1.86 -6.44 21.96
C LYS A 78 1.45 -7.03 23.31
N LEU A 79 2.15 -6.65 24.37
CA LEU A 79 1.92 -7.17 25.73
C LEU A 79 0.49 -6.91 26.24
N TYR A 80 -0.12 -5.79 25.83
CA TYR A 80 -1.48 -5.41 26.22
C TYR A 80 -2.58 -6.30 25.60
N ASN A 81 -2.27 -7.09 24.57
CA ASN A 81 -3.24 -8.02 23.99
C ASN A 81 -3.30 -9.35 24.75
N ASP A 82 -2.33 -9.63 25.63
CA ASP A 82 -2.30 -10.83 26.47
C ASP A 82 -3.51 -10.86 27.42
N PRO A 83 -4.39 -11.87 27.35
CA PRO A 83 -5.49 -12.04 28.27
C PRO A 83 -5.08 -12.00 29.76
N ALA A 84 -3.88 -12.48 30.10
CA ALA A 84 -3.37 -12.49 31.47
C ALA A 84 -3.03 -11.09 32.00
N MET A 85 -2.72 -10.13 31.11
CA MET A 85 -2.47 -8.73 31.48
C MET A 85 -3.75 -7.88 31.57
N ARG A 86 -4.89 -8.35 31.02
CA ARG A 86 -6.16 -7.62 31.09
C ARG A 86 -6.75 -7.57 32.51
N SER A 87 -6.50 -8.59 33.33
CA SER A 87 -7.00 -8.68 34.71
C SER A 87 -6.19 -7.87 35.72
N ALA A 88 -4.94 -7.49 35.39
CA ALA A 88 -4.08 -6.72 36.29
C ALA A 88 -4.41 -5.21 36.37
N SER A 89 -5.32 -4.71 35.53
CA SER A 89 -5.80 -3.30 35.57
C SER A 89 -7.15 -3.11 36.27
N GLY A 90 -7.67 -4.17 36.91
CA GLY A 90 -8.88 -4.11 37.74
C GLY A 90 -8.62 -3.33 39.03
N ARG A 91 -8.95 -2.03 38.99
CA ARG A 91 -9.11 -1.09 40.11
C ARG A 91 -9.36 -1.80 41.45
N GLY A 92 -8.48 -1.51 42.41
CA GLY A 92 -8.80 -1.65 43.83
C GLY A 92 -10.14 -0.95 44.12
N LYS A 93 -11.07 -1.71 44.69
CA LYS A 93 -12.14 -1.19 45.53
C LYS A 93 -11.67 -1.29 46.97
#